data_AF-A0A0M3JKY6-F1
#
_entry.id   AF-A0A0M3JKY6-F1
#
_cell.length_a   1.000
_cell.length_b   1.000
_cell.length_c   1.000
_cell.angle_alpha   90.00
_cell.angle_beta   90.00
_cell.angle_gamma   90.00
#
_symmetry.space_group_name_H-M   'P 1'
#
loop_
_entity.id
_entity.type
_entity.pdbx_description
1 polymer ?
#
loop_
_entity_poly.entity_id
_entity_poly.type
_entity_poly.pdbx_seq_one_letter_code
_entity_poly.pdbx_strand_id
1 'polypeptide(L)'
;MMMFRFQKVCESLPFVMGNLVCTYVDEDPSKRDKLSLPLTDYLPVRFWAQKVTKHDVQLKWHIPSQDEIDLANELINLFLIKEIEKLNKPQLIKKLVSIL
;
A
#
# COMPACT_ATOMS: atom_id res chain seq x y z
N MET A 1 3.00 15.45 22.12
CA MET A 1 2.08 14.34 21.80
C MET A 1 1.47 14.42 20.39
N MET A 2 1.05 15.60 19.90
CA MET A 2 0.46 15.79 18.55
C MET A 2 1.46 15.55 17.40
N MET A 3 2.73 15.94 17.58
CA MET A 3 3.80 15.79 16.60
C MET A 3 4.17 14.33 16.28
N PHE A 4 4.09 13.44 17.28
CA PHE A 4 4.35 11.99 17.12
C PHE A 4 3.28 11.31 16.24
N ARG A 5 2.04 11.81 16.28
CA ARG A 5 0.94 11.28 15.45
C ARG A 5 1.10 11.68 13.98
N PHE A 6 1.54 12.91 13.71
CA PHE A 6 1.76 13.38 12.33
C PHE A 6 2.89 12.61 11.64
N GLN A 7 4.00 12.38 12.35
CA GLN A 7 5.11 11.58 11.82
C GLN A 7 4.66 10.17 11.41
N LYS A 8 3.87 9.49 12.25
CA LYS A 8 3.36 8.15 11.94
C LYS A 8 2.45 8.12 10.71
N VAL A 9 1.66 9.17 10.51
CA VAL A 9 0.84 9.31 9.29
C VAL A 9 1.74 9.48 8.06
N CYS A 10 2.76 10.33 8.12
CA CYS A 10 3.72 10.51 7.04
C CYS A 10 4.49 9.22 6.71
N GLU A 11 4.85 8.42 7.72
CA GLU A 11 5.46 7.11 7.53
C GLU A 11 4.51 6.11 6.85
N SER A 12 3.20 6.19 7.14
CA SER A 12 2.20 5.28 6.57
C SER A 12 1.76 5.65 5.14
N LEU A 13 1.79 6.94 4.79
CA LEU A 13 1.26 7.45 3.52
C LEU A 13 1.89 6.80 2.28
N PRO A 14 3.22 6.58 2.21
CA PRO A 14 3.85 5.87 1.10
C PRO A 14 3.30 4.44 0.91
N PHE A 15 2.95 3.74 1.99
CA PHE A 15 2.37 2.39 1.90
C PHE A 15 0.96 2.44 1.35
N VAL A 16 0.15 3.39 1.81
CA VAL A 16 -1.22 3.60 1.29
C VAL A 16 -1.15 3.93 -0.20
N MET A 17 -0.28 4.86 -0.59
CA MET A 17 -0.09 5.22 -2.00
C MET A 17 0.39 4.02 -2.82
N GLY A 18 1.37 3.28 -2.33
CA GLY A 18 1.87 2.07 -2.99
C GLY A 18 0.77 1.04 -3.26
N ASN A 19 -0.13 0.82 -2.30
CA ASN A 19 -1.25 -0.10 -2.48
C ASN A 19 -2.30 0.37 -3.48
N LEU A 20 -2.42 1.68 -3.71
CA LEU A 20 -3.38 2.27 -4.64
C LEU A 20 -2.85 2.38 -6.07
N VAL A 21 -1.57 2.75 -6.24
CA VAL A 21 -1.04 3.14 -7.56
C VAL A 21 0.04 2.23 -8.12
N CYS A 22 0.57 1.27 -7.36
CA CYS A 22 1.55 0.33 -7.90
C CYS A 22 0.86 -0.89 -8.50
N THR A 23 1.36 -1.37 -9.64
CA THR A 23 0.99 -2.70 -10.14
C THR A 23 1.77 -3.77 -9.36
N TYR A 24 1.06 -4.71 -8.75
CA TYR A 24 1.67 -5.84 -8.04
C TYR A 24 0.86 -7.12 -8.26
N VAL A 25 1.49 -8.25 -7.98
CA VAL A 25 0.82 -9.54 -7.92
C VAL A 25 0.07 -9.60 -6.59
N ASP A 26 -1.25 -9.67 -6.66
CA ASP A 26 -2.09 -9.98 -5.51
C ASP A 26 -1.91 -11.47 -5.16
N GLU A 27 -2.63 -11.98 -4.17
CA GLU A 27 -2.58 -13.40 -3.87
C GLU A 27 -3.32 -14.26 -4.91
N ASP A 28 -2.93 -15.53 -5.02
CA ASP A 28 -3.69 -16.57 -5.73
C ASP A 28 -4.88 -16.99 -4.83
N PRO A 29 -6.12 -16.53 -5.12
CA PRO A 29 -7.27 -16.80 -4.24
C PRO A 29 -7.56 -18.29 -4.10
N SER A 30 -7.26 -19.09 -5.14
CA SER A 30 -7.48 -20.54 -5.11
C SER A 30 -6.60 -21.26 -4.08
N LYS A 31 -5.42 -20.71 -3.78
CA LYS A 31 -4.55 -21.22 -2.72
C LYS A 31 -5.03 -20.80 -1.35
N ARG A 32 -5.49 -19.55 -1.19
CA ARG A 32 -6.04 -19.04 0.08
C ARG A 32 -7.22 -19.89 0.55
N ASP A 33 -8.14 -20.20 -0.36
CA ASP A 33 -9.34 -20.98 -0.04
C ASP A 33 -8.96 -22.39 0.43
N LYS A 34 -8.02 -23.05 -0.26
CA LYS A 34 -7.53 -24.38 0.14
C LYS A 34 -6.82 -24.35 1.48
N LEU A 35 -5.97 -23.35 1.73
CA LEU A 35 -5.26 -23.18 3.00
C LEU A 35 -6.20 -22.88 4.18
N SER A 36 -7.41 -22.42 3.91
CA SER A 36 -8.43 -22.14 4.91
C SER A 36 -9.24 -23.37 5.31
N LEU A 37 -9.10 -24.49 4.60
CA LEU A 37 -9.77 -25.75 4.92
C LEU A 37 -9.16 -26.41 6.17
N PRO A 38 -9.94 -27.21 6.91
CA PRO A 38 -9.42 -28.04 7.99
C PRO A 38 -8.28 -28.95 7.54
N LEU A 39 -7.32 -29.24 8.43
CA LEU A 39 -6.17 -30.10 8.12
C LEU A 39 -6.55 -31.54 7.72
N THR A 40 -7.75 -31.99 8.12
CA THR A 40 -8.33 -33.27 7.68
C THR A 40 -8.62 -33.29 6.19
N ASP A 41 -8.94 -32.12 5.63
CA ASP A 41 -9.43 -31.95 4.27
C ASP A 41 -8.32 -31.45 3.34
N TYR A 42 -7.40 -30.63 3.87
CA TYR A 42 -6.24 -30.13 3.13
C TYR A 42 -5.00 -30.02 4.02
N LEU A 43 -3.96 -30.79 3.69
CA LEU A 43 -2.67 -30.75 4.36
C LEU A 43 -1.57 -30.30 3.38
N PRO A 44 -1.13 -29.02 3.43
CA PRO A 44 -0.21 -28.44 2.45
C PRO A 44 1.11 -29.19 2.30
N VAL A 45 1.60 -29.81 3.39
CA VAL A 45 2.86 -30.55 3.38
C VAL A 45 2.86 -31.73 2.42
N ARG A 46 1.69 -32.27 2.04
CA ARG A 46 1.61 -33.36 1.04
C ARG A 46 2.00 -32.90 -0.36
N PHE A 47 2.03 -31.60 -0.61
CA PHE A 47 2.26 -30.98 -1.91
C PHE A 47 3.54 -30.12 -1.95
N TRP A 48 4.41 -30.25 -0.95
CA TRP A 48 5.61 -29.40 -0.76
C TRP A 48 6.60 -29.38 -1.94
N ALA A 49 6.62 -30.42 -2.76
CA ALA A 49 7.44 -30.54 -3.97
C ALA A 49 6.59 -30.76 -5.25
N GLN A 50 5.33 -30.34 -5.23
CA GLN A 50 4.44 -30.46 -6.40
C GLN A 50 5.01 -29.64 -7.56
N LYS A 51 5.17 -30.28 -8.73
CA LYS A 51 5.55 -29.57 -9.95
C LYS A 51 4.40 -28.67 -10.41
N VAL A 52 4.73 -27.45 -10.80
CA VAL A 52 3.78 -26.44 -11.26
C VAL A 52 4.23 -25.96 -12.64
N THR A 53 3.31 -25.93 -13.61
CA THR A 53 3.54 -25.34 -14.93
C THR A 53 3.03 -23.89 -14.96
N LYS A 54 3.42 -23.12 -15.98
CA LYS A 54 2.95 -21.74 -16.16
C LYS A 54 1.42 -21.63 -16.23
N HIS A 55 0.74 -22.66 -16.76
CA HIS A 55 -0.72 -22.70 -16.89
C HIS A 55 -1.42 -23.01 -15.56
N ASP A 56 -0.72 -23.60 -14.60
CA ASP A 56 -1.25 -23.94 -13.29
C ASP A 56 -1.24 -22.74 -12.33
N VAL A 57 -0.45 -21.71 -12.64
CA VAL A 57 -0.35 -20.49 -11.81
C VAL A 57 -1.37 -19.46 -12.29
N GLN A 58 -2.43 -19.28 -11.51
CA GLN A 58 -3.39 -18.21 -11.74
C GLN A 58 -3.00 -16.99 -10.91
N LEU A 59 -2.18 -16.11 -11.51
CA LEU A 59 -1.83 -14.84 -10.88
C LEU A 59 -2.99 -13.86 -11.05
N LYS A 60 -3.49 -13.38 -9.91
CA LYS A 60 -4.33 -12.19 -9.89
C LYS A 60 -3.41 -10.97 -9.78
N TRP A 61 -3.57 -10.03 -10.69
CA TRP A 61 -2.80 -8.78 -10.68
C TRP A 61 -3.68 -7.69 -10.11
N HIS A 62 -3.12 -6.91 -9.18
CA HIS A 62 -3.67 -5.62 -8.85
C HIS A 62 -3.17 -4.62 -9.91
N ILE A 63 -4.11 -4.04 -10.64
CA ILE A 63 -3.88 -2.97 -11.61
C ILE A 63 -4.72 -1.79 -11.10
N PRO A 64 -4.12 -0.61 -10.85
CA PRO A 64 -4.85 0.55 -10.35
C PRO A 64 -6.06 0.88 -11.20
N SER A 65 -7.22 0.91 -10.57
CA SER A 65 -8.46 1.40 -11.16
C SER A 65 -8.50 2.92 -11.19
N GLN A 66 -9.42 3.49 -11.97
CA GLN A 66 -9.60 4.95 -12.00
C GLN A 66 -9.99 5.49 -10.61
N ASP A 67 -10.86 4.78 -9.88
CA ASP A 67 -11.29 5.17 -8.53
C ASP A 67 -10.11 5.21 -7.54
N GLU A 68 -9.18 4.26 -7.63
CA GLU A 68 -7.97 4.24 -6.79
C GLU A 68 -7.00 5.37 -7.15
N ILE A 69 -6.87 5.68 -8.44
CA ILE A 69 -6.06 6.82 -8.93
C ILE A 69 -6.66 8.14 -8.43
N ASP A 70 -7.99 8.28 -8.50
CA ASP A 70 -8.69 9.49 -8.06
C ASP A 70 -8.52 9.67 -6.55
N LEU A 71 -8.69 8.60 -5.77
CA LEU A 71 -8.42 8.62 -4.33
C LEU A 71 -6.96 8.98 -4.01
N ALA A 72 -6.00 8.42 -4.74
CA ALA A 72 -4.58 8.74 -4.56
C ALA A 72 -4.31 10.23 -4.82
N ASN A 73 -4.94 10.82 -5.83
CA ASN A 73 -4.86 12.26 -6.11
C ASN A 73 -5.48 13.10 -4.99
N GLU A 74 -6.63 12.69 -4.45
CA GLU A 74 -7.24 13.36 -3.29
C GLU A 74 -6.30 13.35 -2.07
N LEU A 75 -5.66 12.22 -1.78
CA LEU A 75 -4.71 12.09 -0.67
C LEU A 75 -3.48 12.98 -0.87
N ILE A 76 -2.93 13.04 -2.09
CA ILE A 76 -1.83 13.95 -2.44
C ILE A 76 -2.24 15.41 -2.20
N ASN A 77 -3.41 15.81 -2.69
CA ASN A 77 -3.91 17.17 -2.51
C ASN A 77 -4.17 17.50 -1.03
N LEU A 78 -4.64 16.52 -0.26
CA LEU A 78 -4.95 16.69 1.15
C LEU A 78 -3.70 16.84 2.03
N PHE A 79 -2.67 16.03 1.79
CA PHE A 79 -1.52 15.92 2.68
C PHE A 79 -0.22 16.51 2.13
N LEU A 80 0.05 16.37 0.83
CA LEU A 80 1.33 16.76 0.25
C LEU A 80 1.29 18.19 -0.30
N ILE A 81 0.31 18.50 -1.16
CA ILE A 81 0.24 19.81 -1.82
C ILE A 81 0.09 20.94 -0.80
N LYS A 82 -0.74 20.76 0.23
CA LYS A 82 -0.90 21.75 1.30
C LYS A 82 0.41 22.06 2.03
N GLU A 83 1.26 21.07 2.28
CA GLU A 83 2.55 21.29 2.93
C GLU A 83 3.56 21.94 1.98
N ILE A 84 3.58 21.54 0.71
CA ILE A 84 4.40 22.19 -0.32
C ILE A 84 4.05 23.68 -0.45
N GLU A 85 2.76 24.03 -0.47
CA GLU A 85 2.31 25.43 -0.54
C GLU A 85 2.71 26.26 0.69
N LYS A 86 2.76 25.65 1.88
CA LYS A 86 3.27 26.31 3.09
C LYS A 86 4.78 26.55 2.98
N LEU A 87 5.52 25.58 2.48
CA LEU A 87 6.97 25.69 2.27
C LEU A 87 7.30 26.75 1.21
N ASN A 88 6.49 26.88 0.16
CA ASN A 88 6.68 27.90 -0.88
C ASN A 88 6.43 29.35 -0.41
N LYS A 89 6.10 29.58 0.87
CA LYS A 89 5.98 30.92 1.47
C LYS A 89 7.26 31.24 2.28
N PRO A 90 8.24 31.98 1.72
CA PRO A 90 9.55 32.20 2.35
C PRO A 90 9.49 32.81 3.77
N GLN A 91 8.45 33.58 4.05
CA GLN A 91 8.17 34.15 5.37
C GLN A 91 7.87 33.12 6.48
N LEU A 92 7.35 31.94 6.13
CA LEU A 92 7.06 30.86 7.08
C LEU A 92 8.29 29.99 7.36
N ILE A 93 9.18 29.83 6.37
CA ILE A 93 10.44 29.09 6.53
C ILE A 93 11.34 29.77 7.57
N LYS A 94 11.47 31.10 7.55
CA LYS A 94 12.27 31.85 8.53
C LYS A 94 11.83 31.62 9.98
N LYS A 95 10.53 31.42 10.21
CA LYS A 95 9.96 31.17 11.54
C LYS A 95 10.15 29.73 12.01
N LEU A 96 10.19 28.76 11.08
CA LEU A 96 10.45 27.36 11.39
C LEU A 96 11.92 27.11 11.74
N VAL A 97 12.85 27.76 11.03
CA VAL A 97 14.29 27.66 11.31
C VAL A 97 14.69 28.40 12.60
N SER A 98 13.91 29.39 13.06
CA SER A 98 14.19 30.09 14.32
C SER A 98 13.64 29.38 15.57
N ILE A 99 12.85 28.32 15.40
CA ILE A 99 12.23 27.53 16.49
C ILE A 99 12.92 26.16 16.64
N LEU A 100 13.72 25.76 15.66
CA LEU A 100 14.70 24.66 15.75
C LEU A 100 16.04 25.20 16.24
#